data_AF-A0A1B2J2J4-F1
#
_entry.id   AF-A0A1B2J2J4-F1
#
_cell.length_a   1.000
_cell.length_b   1.000
_cell.length_c   1.000
_cell.angle_alpha   90.00
_cell.angle_beta   90.00
_cell.angle_gamma   90.00
#
_symmetry.space_group_name_H-M   'P 1'
#
loop_
_entity.id
_entity.type
_entity.pdbx_description
1 polymer ?
#
loop_
_entity_poly.entity_id
_entity_poly.type
_entity_poly.pdbx_seq_one_letter_code
_entity_poly.pdbx_strand_id
1 'polypeptide(L)'
;MALDVEYQGLPKDTTNQVNAFLNYLKAQGYSHVITYGSGSWFKYGRINRSSLVDHRIWVAAYGVTEPGIANANAWQFTDNYRGLKVDASYDYDGSLSGSAATTKKAKPAYWSTNGLYEVIADHINVYGKIALDKAHQRRIHFTKGSTIYGKAVKYGKVYRIKTDVGYISANKDYVKLVRKSGDQ
;
A
#
# COMPACT_ATOMS: atom_id res chain seq x y z
N MET A 1 -21.06 -0.15 -0.46
CA MET A 1 -21.91 -0.39 -1.64
C MET A 1 -21.11 -1.16 -2.66
N ALA A 2 -21.63 -2.26 -3.20
CA ALA A 2 -20.97 -3.01 -4.26
C ALA A 2 -21.70 -2.79 -5.59
N LEU A 3 -20.94 -2.55 -6.66
CA LEU A 3 -21.43 -2.56 -8.03
C LEU A 3 -21.25 -3.96 -8.59
N ASP A 4 -22.36 -4.64 -8.86
CA ASP A 4 -22.33 -5.95 -9.49
C ASP A 4 -22.23 -5.79 -11.02
N VAL A 5 -21.07 -6.12 -11.59
CA VAL A 5 -20.76 -5.94 -13.02
C VAL A 5 -20.51 -7.30 -13.67
N GLU A 6 -21.59 -8.04 -13.90
CA GLU A 6 -21.50 -9.40 -14.47
C GLU A 6 -22.54 -9.71 -15.57
N TYR A 7 -23.47 -8.79 -15.84
CA TYR A 7 -24.52 -9.03 -16.83
C TYR A 7 -23.94 -9.12 -18.25
N GLN A 8 -24.15 -10.26 -18.92
CA GLN A 8 -23.51 -10.55 -20.20
C GLN A 8 -23.87 -9.57 -21.31
N GLY A 9 -25.04 -8.93 -21.24
CA GLY A 9 -25.48 -7.91 -22.20
C GLY A 9 -24.79 -6.56 -22.06
N LEU A 10 -23.91 -6.38 -21.07
CA LEU A 10 -23.07 -5.18 -20.97
C LEU A 10 -22.09 -5.09 -22.16
N PRO A 11 -21.64 -3.89 -22.53
CA PRO A 11 -20.61 -3.72 -23.56
C PRO A 11 -19.33 -4.53 -23.25
N LYS A 12 -18.57 -4.84 -24.32
CA LYS A 12 -17.30 -5.57 -24.21
C LYS A 12 -16.22 -4.79 -23.46
N ASP A 13 -16.28 -3.47 -23.51
CA ASP A 13 -15.61 -2.57 -22.58
C ASP A 13 -16.68 -1.80 -21.82
N THR A 14 -16.85 -2.14 -20.55
CA THR A 14 -17.90 -1.57 -19.69
C THR A 14 -17.34 -0.56 -18.69
N THR A 15 -16.05 -0.24 -18.76
CA THR A 15 -15.35 0.59 -17.77
C THR A 15 -15.97 1.98 -17.66
N ASN A 16 -16.35 2.57 -18.79
CA ASN A 16 -16.97 3.90 -18.83
C ASN A 16 -18.34 3.93 -18.15
N GLN A 17 -19.14 2.88 -18.33
CA GLN A 17 -20.46 2.75 -17.71
C GLN A 17 -20.33 2.54 -16.20
N VAL A 18 -19.36 1.72 -15.78
CA VAL A 18 -19.03 1.55 -14.35
C VAL A 18 -18.63 2.90 -13.75
N ASN A 19 -17.77 3.67 -14.43
CA ASN A 19 -17.37 5.00 -13.98
C ASN A 19 -18.53 5.99 -13.90
N ALA A 20 -19.45 5.97 -14.86
CA ALA A 20 -20.63 6.83 -14.82
C ALA A 20 -21.45 6.58 -13.55
N PHE A 21 -21.67 5.31 -13.19
CA PHE A 21 -22.42 4.95 -12.00
C PHE A 21 -21.62 5.20 -10.70
N LEU A 22 -20.31 4.90 -10.67
CA LEU A 22 -19.44 5.22 -9.54
C LEU A 22 -19.41 6.74 -9.27
N ASN A 23 -19.33 7.56 -10.32
CA ASN A 23 -19.38 9.02 -10.20
C ASN A 23 -20.71 9.48 -9.61
N TYR A 24 -21.82 8.91 -10.07
CA TYR A 24 -23.15 9.19 -9.50
C TYR A 24 -23.19 8.86 -8.00
N LEU A 25 -22.74 7.66 -7.60
CA LEU A 25 -22.70 7.27 -6.18
C LEU A 25 -21.83 8.21 -5.35
N LYS A 26 -20.64 8.57 -5.85
CA LYS A 26 -19.76 9.53 -5.16
C LYS A 26 -20.42 10.90 -5.03
N ALA A 27 -21.11 11.39 -6.06
CA ALA A 27 -21.85 12.65 -6.01
C ALA A 27 -23.00 12.63 -5.00
N GLN A 28 -23.59 11.46 -4.73
CA GLN A 28 -24.60 11.25 -3.69
C GLN A 28 -24.00 11.00 -2.28
N GLY A 29 -22.68 11.13 -2.12
CA GLY A 29 -22.00 11.00 -0.83
C GLY A 29 -21.56 9.58 -0.45
N TYR A 30 -21.73 8.59 -1.33
CA TYR A 30 -21.22 7.24 -1.08
C TYR A 30 -19.70 7.20 -1.31
N SER A 31 -18.93 7.26 -0.22
CA SER A 31 -17.46 7.18 -0.23
C SER A 31 -16.93 5.74 -0.22
N HIS A 32 -17.75 4.77 0.18
CA HIS A 32 -17.37 3.36 0.29
C HIS A 32 -18.06 2.50 -0.78
N VAL A 33 -17.48 2.51 -1.98
CA VAL A 33 -17.93 1.76 -3.16
C VAL A 33 -16.90 0.71 -3.58
N ILE A 34 -17.33 -0.44 -4.11
CA ILE A 34 -16.44 -1.48 -4.62
C ILE A 34 -17.01 -2.03 -5.92
N THR A 35 -16.16 -2.29 -6.91
CA THR A 35 -16.60 -2.89 -8.18
C THR A 35 -16.42 -4.40 -8.12
N TYR A 36 -17.51 -5.15 -8.23
CA TYR A 36 -17.51 -6.60 -8.34
C TYR A 36 -17.53 -7.04 -9.80
N GLY A 37 -16.85 -8.15 -10.11
CA GLY A 37 -16.91 -8.80 -11.41
C GLY A 37 -16.04 -10.03 -11.49
N SER A 38 -16.20 -10.81 -12.56
CA SER A 38 -15.39 -12.02 -12.76
C SER A 38 -13.92 -11.68 -13.00
N GLY A 39 -13.02 -12.55 -12.54
CA GLY A 39 -11.58 -12.42 -12.75
C GLY A 39 -11.21 -12.34 -14.23
N SER A 40 -11.98 -12.99 -15.12
CA SER A 40 -11.76 -12.89 -16.57
C SER A 40 -12.08 -11.50 -17.12
N TRP A 41 -13.10 -10.81 -16.59
CA TRP A 41 -13.46 -9.45 -17.05
C TRP A 41 -12.39 -8.43 -16.66
N PHE A 42 -11.80 -8.57 -15.47
CA PHE A 42 -10.65 -7.77 -15.07
C PHE A 42 -9.39 -8.12 -15.87
N LYS A 43 -9.10 -9.42 -16.04
CA LYS A 43 -7.88 -9.90 -16.72
C LYS A 43 -7.82 -9.50 -18.18
N TYR A 44 -8.96 -9.55 -18.89
CA TYR A 44 -9.04 -9.23 -20.32
C TYR A 44 -9.48 -7.80 -20.61
N GLY A 45 -9.51 -6.93 -19.58
CA GLY A 45 -9.75 -5.50 -19.77
C GLY A 45 -11.19 -5.11 -20.11
N ARG A 46 -12.17 -6.00 -19.94
CA ARG A 46 -13.60 -5.64 -20.01
C ARG A 46 -13.97 -4.66 -18.90
N ILE A 47 -13.37 -4.84 -17.73
CA ILE A 47 -13.32 -3.85 -16.65
C ILE A 47 -11.85 -3.50 -16.42
N ASN A 48 -11.44 -2.31 -16.83
CA ASN A 48 -10.08 -1.85 -16.62
C ASN A 48 -9.93 -1.16 -15.26
N ARG A 49 -9.32 -1.85 -14.29
CA ARG A 49 -9.12 -1.35 -12.92
C ARG A 49 -8.41 0.01 -12.87
N SER A 50 -7.35 0.20 -13.66
CA SER A 50 -6.55 1.44 -13.60
C SER A 50 -7.30 2.65 -14.16
N SER A 51 -8.38 2.41 -14.89
CA SER A 51 -9.27 3.44 -15.42
C SER A 51 -10.54 3.62 -14.58
N LEU A 52 -10.74 2.87 -13.50
CA LEU A 52 -11.88 3.06 -12.61
C LEU A 52 -11.72 4.32 -11.76
N VAL A 53 -12.80 5.05 -11.53
CA VAL A 53 -12.81 6.19 -10.59
C VAL A 53 -12.65 5.72 -9.13
N ASP A 54 -13.01 4.47 -8.82
CA ASP A 54 -12.66 3.81 -7.56
C ASP A 54 -11.90 2.52 -7.84
N HIS A 55 -10.68 2.42 -7.35
CA HIS A 55 -9.79 1.29 -7.65
C HIS A 55 -10.06 0.04 -6.80
N ARG A 56 -11.05 0.08 -5.90
CA ARG A 56 -11.40 -1.09 -5.08
C ARG A 56 -12.19 -2.10 -5.89
N ILE A 57 -11.74 -3.35 -5.85
CA ILE A 57 -12.33 -4.44 -6.61
C ILE A 57 -12.59 -5.68 -5.75
N TRP A 58 -13.72 -6.32 -6.03
CA TRP A 58 -14.10 -7.61 -5.49
C TRP A 58 -14.17 -8.60 -6.65
N VAL A 59 -13.23 -9.53 -6.68
CA VAL A 59 -13.04 -10.40 -7.85
C VAL A 59 -13.69 -11.75 -7.60
N ALA A 60 -14.47 -12.26 -8.56
CA ALA A 60 -14.97 -13.63 -8.54
C ALA A 60 -14.03 -14.55 -9.33
N ALA A 61 -13.48 -15.57 -8.67
CA ALA A 61 -12.66 -16.60 -9.31
C ALA A 61 -12.73 -17.90 -8.50
N TYR A 62 -13.32 -18.95 -9.07
CA TYR A 62 -13.60 -20.20 -8.35
C TYR A 62 -12.64 -21.32 -8.74
N GLY A 63 -12.41 -22.27 -7.83
CA GLY A 63 -11.55 -23.45 -8.09
C GLY A 63 -10.05 -23.12 -8.24
N VAL A 64 -9.63 -21.92 -7.81
CA VAL A 64 -8.25 -21.43 -7.88
C VAL A 64 -7.75 -21.07 -6.48
N THR A 65 -6.44 -20.94 -6.31
CA THR A 65 -5.82 -20.64 -5.01
C THR A 65 -5.68 -19.14 -4.71
N GLU A 66 -5.93 -18.29 -5.71
CA GLU A 66 -5.86 -16.82 -5.59
C GLU A 66 -6.76 -16.15 -6.64
N PRO A 67 -7.17 -14.87 -6.47
CA PRO A 67 -8.12 -14.19 -7.38
C PRO A 67 -7.59 -13.96 -8.80
N GLY A 68 -6.28 -14.13 -9.04
CA GLY A 68 -5.65 -13.91 -10.35
C GLY A 68 -5.55 -12.44 -10.79
N ILE A 69 -5.99 -11.50 -9.96
CA ILE A 69 -5.87 -10.05 -10.16
C ILE A 69 -5.10 -9.46 -8.97
N ALA A 70 -3.96 -8.83 -9.26
CA ALA A 70 -3.10 -8.26 -8.23
C ALA A 70 -3.84 -7.21 -7.40
N ASN A 71 -3.59 -7.19 -6.08
CA ASN A 71 -4.15 -6.22 -5.14
C ASN A 71 -5.69 -6.17 -5.13
N ALA A 72 -6.39 -7.28 -5.37
CA ALA A 72 -7.83 -7.33 -5.16
C ALA A 72 -8.17 -7.05 -3.69
N ASN A 73 -9.22 -6.28 -3.44
CA ASN A 73 -9.62 -5.87 -2.09
C ASN A 73 -10.46 -6.96 -1.41
N ALA A 74 -11.22 -7.69 -2.22
CA ALA A 74 -11.90 -8.91 -1.82
C ALA A 74 -11.87 -9.95 -2.94
N TRP A 75 -12.05 -11.21 -2.58
CA TRP A 75 -12.09 -12.35 -3.50
C TRP A 75 -13.24 -13.28 -3.14
N GLN A 76 -14.22 -13.43 -4.04
CA GLN A 76 -15.22 -14.50 -3.97
C GLN A 76 -14.61 -15.77 -4.55
N PHE A 77 -14.34 -16.74 -3.68
CA PHE A 77 -13.59 -17.96 -4.03
C PHE A 77 -14.49 -19.16 -4.30
N THR A 78 -15.76 -19.09 -3.92
CA THR A 78 -16.76 -20.14 -4.16
C THR A 78 -18.18 -19.58 -4.09
N ASP A 79 -19.08 -20.24 -4.81
CA ASP A 79 -20.54 -20.11 -4.78
C ASP A 79 -21.23 -21.23 -3.98
N ASN A 80 -20.46 -22.18 -3.47
CA ASN A 80 -20.96 -23.38 -2.83
C ASN A 80 -20.21 -23.69 -1.53
N TYR A 81 -20.09 -22.67 -0.67
CA TYR A 81 -19.35 -22.80 0.57
C TYR A 81 -19.94 -23.92 1.45
N ARG A 82 -19.12 -24.94 1.72
CA ARG A 82 -19.49 -26.13 2.52
C ARG A 82 -20.73 -26.87 1.99
N GLY A 83 -20.99 -26.81 0.69
CA GLY A 83 -22.14 -27.48 0.07
C GLY A 83 -23.48 -26.76 0.26
N LEU A 84 -23.47 -25.52 0.75
CA LEU A 84 -24.68 -24.77 1.10
C LEU A 84 -25.24 -23.91 -0.05
N LYS A 85 -24.62 -23.88 -1.23
CA LYS A 85 -24.95 -22.95 -2.32
C LYS A 85 -24.95 -21.48 -1.88
N VAL A 86 -23.97 -21.16 -1.02
CA VAL A 86 -23.75 -19.80 -0.51
C VAL A 86 -22.38 -19.35 -0.96
N ASP A 87 -22.33 -18.12 -1.45
CA ASP A 87 -21.09 -17.45 -1.82
C ASP A 87 -20.21 -17.22 -0.59
N ALA A 88 -18.92 -17.52 -0.72
CA ALA A 88 -17.94 -17.14 0.28
C ALA A 88 -16.84 -16.29 -0.34
N SER A 89 -16.49 -15.25 0.40
CA SER A 89 -15.47 -14.29 0.02
C SER A 89 -14.42 -14.09 1.11
N TYR A 90 -13.18 -13.87 0.71
CA TYR A 90 -12.16 -13.25 1.52
C TYR A 90 -12.27 -11.74 1.40
N ASP A 91 -12.36 -11.03 2.52
CA ASP A 91 -12.30 -9.57 2.60
C ASP A 91 -10.91 -9.19 3.14
N TYR A 92 -10.01 -8.77 2.26
CA TYR A 92 -8.61 -8.57 2.63
C TYR A 92 -8.36 -7.24 3.32
N ASP A 93 -9.14 -6.22 2.97
CA ASP A 93 -8.93 -4.85 3.43
C ASP A 93 -10.10 -4.27 4.24
N GLY A 94 -11.17 -5.05 4.44
CA GLY A 94 -12.35 -4.61 5.17
C GLY A 94 -13.39 -3.90 4.31
N SER A 95 -13.19 -3.82 2.98
CA SER A 95 -14.09 -3.12 2.07
C SER A 95 -15.50 -3.69 2.05
N LEU A 96 -15.67 -4.99 2.36
CA LEU A 96 -16.98 -5.63 2.41
C LEU A 96 -17.62 -5.58 3.80
N SER A 97 -16.83 -5.88 4.83
CA SER A 97 -17.29 -6.00 6.22
C SER A 97 -17.39 -4.66 6.95
N GLY A 98 -16.90 -3.56 6.37
CA GLY A 98 -16.76 -2.27 7.05
C GLY A 98 -15.73 -2.27 8.18
N SER A 99 -15.07 -3.41 8.40
CA SER A 99 -14.02 -3.58 9.39
C SER A 99 -12.71 -3.22 8.72
N ALA A 100 -12.38 -1.93 8.64
CA ALA A 100 -11.14 -1.47 8.02
C ALA A 100 -9.99 -2.39 8.45
N ALA A 101 -9.49 -3.21 7.52
CA ALA A 101 -8.35 -4.05 7.85
C ALA A 101 -7.24 -3.04 8.08
N THR A 102 -6.84 -2.93 9.33
CA THR A 102 -5.57 -2.30 9.63
C THR A 102 -4.55 -3.20 8.96
N THR A 103 -4.16 -2.87 7.73
CA THR A 103 -2.87 -3.28 7.21
C THR A 103 -1.91 -2.79 8.26
N LYS A 104 -1.52 -3.68 9.19
CA LYS A 104 -0.53 -3.38 10.21
C LYS A 104 0.69 -3.04 9.41
N LYS A 105 0.90 -1.74 9.17
CA LYS A 105 2.11 -1.22 8.55
C LYS A 105 3.23 -1.91 9.30
N ALA A 106 4.05 -2.68 8.59
CA ALA A 106 5.08 -3.49 9.22
C ALA A 106 5.79 -2.60 10.24
N LYS A 107 5.95 -3.10 11.48
CA LYS A 107 6.51 -2.29 12.56
C LYS A 107 7.82 -1.69 12.03
N PRO A 108 7.99 -0.34 12.06
CA PRO A 108 9.13 0.28 11.44
C PRO A 108 10.41 -0.28 12.07
N ALA A 109 11.30 -0.77 11.22
CA ALA A 109 12.58 -1.31 11.63
C ALA A 109 13.65 -0.22 11.51
N TYR A 110 14.60 -0.22 12.44
CA TYR A 110 15.64 0.79 12.48
C TYR A 110 17.02 0.14 12.56
N TRP A 111 18.02 0.79 11.96
CA TRP A 111 19.41 0.38 12.13
C TRP A 111 19.95 0.79 13.49
N SER A 112 20.62 -0.15 14.15
CA SER A 112 21.34 0.06 15.43
C SER A 112 22.86 0.02 15.26
N THR A 113 23.35 -0.09 14.03
CA THR A 113 24.76 -0.31 13.70
C THR A 113 25.43 0.98 13.26
N ASN A 114 26.67 1.24 13.63
CA ASN A 114 27.40 2.38 13.06
C ASN A 114 27.93 2.00 11.68
N GLY A 115 27.96 2.94 10.74
CA GLY A 115 28.47 2.62 9.41
C GLY A 115 28.24 3.67 8.34
N LEU A 116 28.50 3.26 7.11
CA LEU A 116 28.14 3.98 5.90
C LEU A 116 26.71 3.61 5.51
N TYR A 117 25.87 4.62 5.38
CA TYR A 117 24.49 4.49 4.95
C TYR A 117 24.28 5.07 3.57
N GLU A 118 23.40 4.48 2.78
CA GLU A 118 22.90 5.07 1.53
C GLU A 118 21.42 5.39 1.69
N VAL A 119 21.01 6.58 1.28
CA VAL A 119 19.61 7.02 1.27
C VAL A 119 18.89 6.33 0.12
N ILE A 120 17.82 5.61 0.43
CA ILE A 120 16.99 4.89 -0.56
C ILE A 120 15.64 5.56 -0.81
N ALA A 121 15.19 6.43 0.09
CA ALA A 121 14.03 7.29 -0.11
C ALA A 121 14.36 8.45 -1.05
N ASP A 122 13.35 9.03 -1.69
CA ASP A 122 13.53 10.15 -2.62
C ASP A 122 14.20 11.35 -1.96
N HIS A 123 13.84 11.64 -0.70
CA HIS A 123 14.52 12.60 0.14
C HIS A 123 14.44 12.21 1.63
N ILE A 124 15.42 12.65 2.42
CA ILE A 124 15.42 12.57 3.87
C ILE A 124 15.93 13.89 4.48
N ASN A 125 15.12 14.46 5.37
CA ASN A 125 15.47 15.71 6.06
C ASN A 125 16.53 15.47 7.13
N VAL A 126 17.42 16.44 7.30
CA VAL A 126 18.38 16.47 8.39
C VAL A 126 17.86 17.39 9.50
N TYR A 127 18.10 17.00 10.75
CA TYR A 127 17.64 17.74 11.91
C TYR A 127 18.82 18.08 12.83
N GLY A 128 18.78 19.25 13.45
CA GLY A 128 19.78 19.67 14.44
C GLY A 128 19.68 18.90 15.77
N LYS A 129 18.53 18.27 16.05
CA LYS A 129 18.29 17.51 17.28
C LYS A 129 17.85 16.09 16.98
N ILE A 130 18.20 15.18 17.89
CA ILE A 130 17.88 13.74 17.81
C ILE A 130 16.36 13.45 17.77
N ALA A 131 15.54 14.37 18.27
CA ALA A 131 14.07 14.27 18.24
C ALA A 131 13.49 14.29 16.82
N LEU A 132 14.24 14.79 15.84
CA LEU A 132 13.78 15.05 14.47
C LEU A 132 12.52 15.93 14.40
N ASP A 133 12.43 16.92 15.29
CA ASP A 133 11.30 17.83 15.33
C ASP A 133 11.44 18.94 14.27
N LYS A 134 10.30 19.40 13.75
CA LYS A 134 10.26 20.36 12.64
C LYS A 134 10.94 21.70 12.96
N ALA A 135 10.94 22.13 14.22
CA ALA A 135 11.57 23.39 14.62
C ALA A 135 13.11 23.34 14.51
N HIS A 136 13.70 22.14 14.54
CA HIS A 136 15.14 21.94 14.35
C HIS A 136 15.45 21.27 13.00
N GLN A 137 14.53 21.27 12.05
CA GLN A 137 14.82 20.82 10.70
C GLN A 137 15.85 21.75 10.05
N ARG A 138 16.90 21.18 9.47
CA ARG A 138 17.93 21.92 8.74
C ARG A 138 17.50 22.09 7.27
N ARG A 139 18.07 23.09 6.59
CA ARG A 139 17.86 23.31 5.15
C ARG A 139 18.43 22.19 4.30
N ILE A 140 19.54 21.61 4.74
CA ILE A 140 20.16 20.46 4.09
C ILE A 140 19.26 19.22 4.23
N HIS A 141 19.21 18.46 3.16
CA HIS A 141 18.56 17.17 3.07
C HIS A 141 19.40 16.29 2.17
N PHE A 142 19.23 14.98 2.29
CA PHE A 142 19.86 14.02 1.40
C PHE A 142 18.80 13.46 0.46
N THR A 143 19.18 13.21 -0.79
CA THR A 143 18.33 12.58 -1.79
C THR A 143 18.75 11.13 -2.02
N LYS A 144 17.91 10.37 -2.70
CA LYS A 144 18.19 8.98 -3.08
C LYS A 144 19.59 8.82 -3.70
N GLY A 145 20.34 7.82 -3.26
CA GLY A 145 21.72 7.53 -3.69
C GLY A 145 22.81 8.28 -2.89
N SER A 146 22.45 9.26 -2.06
CA SER A 146 23.42 9.93 -1.19
C SER A 146 24.00 8.93 -0.17
N THR A 147 25.32 8.95 0.02
CA THR A 147 26.00 8.13 1.03
C THR A 147 26.51 8.99 2.19
N ILE A 148 26.27 8.53 3.42
CA ILE A 148 26.58 9.28 4.63
C ILE A 148 27.10 8.34 5.71
N TYR A 149 28.26 8.68 6.29
CA TYR A 149 28.72 8.04 7.52
C TYR A 149 27.91 8.51 8.72
N GLY A 150 27.56 7.58 9.59
CA GLY A 150 26.90 7.98 10.82
C GLY A 150 26.90 6.92 11.92
N LYS A 151 26.65 7.42 13.13
CA LYS A 151 26.50 6.62 14.34
C LYS A 151 25.03 6.40 14.63
N ALA A 152 24.61 5.15 14.79
CA ALA A 152 23.27 4.83 15.22
C ALA A 152 23.12 5.17 16.72
N VAL A 153 22.18 6.05 17.04
CA VAL A 153 21.88 6.51 18.40
C VAL A 153 20.44 6.16 18.75
N LYS A 154 20.26 5.51 19.90
CA LYS A 154 18.93 5.15 20.42
C LYS A 154 18.20 6.39 20.93
N TYR A 155 16.92 6.51 20.59
CA TYR A 155 16.03 7.57 21.07
C TYR A 155 14.67 6.96 21.39
N GLY A 156 14.39 6.73 22.69
CA GLY A 156 13.21 5.97 23.11
C GLY A 156 13.19 4.56 22.52
N LYS A 157 12.14 4.25 21.75
CA LYS A 157 11.93 2.94 21.08
C LYS A 157 12.49 2.87 19.65
N VAL A 158 13.13 3.95 19.16
CA VAL A 158 13.60 4.06 17.77
C VAL A 158 15.09 4.41 17.74
N TYR A 159 15.69 4.34 16.55
CA TYR A 159 17.07 4.81 16.32
C TYR A 159 17.12 5.98 15.34
N ARG A 160 18.19 6.75 15.47
CA ARG A 160 18.58 7.89 14.62
C ARG A 160 20.01 7.69 14.16
N ILE A 161 20.36 8.24 13.01
CA ILE A 161 21.74 8.26 12.56
C ILE A 161 22.27 9.66 12.83
N LYS A 162 23.24 9.78 13.72
CA LYS A 162 24.03 11.00 13.93
C LYS A 162 25.11 11.05 12.85
N THR A 163 25.03 12.07 12.02
CA THR A 163 25.96 12.42 10.93
C THR A 163 26.72 13.69 11.33
N ASP A 164 27.72 14.08 10.55
CA ASP A 164 28.48 15.31 10.79
C ASP A 164 27.61 16.57 10.64
N VAL A 165 26.55 16.47 9.85
CA VAL A 165 25.68 17.60 9.53
C VAL A 165 24.35 17.58 10.30
N GLY A 166 24.17 16.64 11.24
CA GLY A 166 22.98 16.55 12.10
C GLY A 166 22.46 15.13 12.24
N TYR A 167 21.17 15.00 12.48
CA TYR A 167 20.48 13.73 12.72
C TYR A 167 19.50 13.42 11.59
N ILE A 168 19.50 12.17 11.14
CA ILE A 168 18.49 11.62 10.22
C ILE A 168 17.82 10.40 10.83
N SER A 169 16.70 9.97 10.25
CA SER A 169 16.03 8.74 10.67
C SER A 169 16.89 7.51 10.34
N ALA A 170 16.97 6.55 11.26
CA ALA A 170 17.58 5.25 11.00
C ALA A 170 16.60 4.22 10.41
N ASN A 171 15.40 4.65 9.98
CA ASN A 171 14.38 3.74 9.46
C ASN A 171 14.88 3.04 8.19
N LYS A 172 14.77 1.71 8.16
CA LYS A 172 15.18 0.86 7.04
C LYS A 172 14.43 1.16 5.73
N ASP A 173 13.27 1.83 5.80
CA ASP A 173 12.54 2.31 4.62
C ASP A 173 13.23 3.51 3.95
N TYR A 174 14.09 4.23 4.67
CA TYR A 174 14.70 5.48 4.20
C TYR A 174 16.19 5.35 3.90
N VAL A 175 16.87 4.45 4.60
CA VAL A 175 18.31 4.24 4.48
C VAL A 175 18.66 2.75 4.52
N LYS A 176 19.66 2.34 3.73
CA LYS A 176 20.28 1.02 3.81
C LYS A 176 21.69 1.15 4.37
N LEU A 177 22.10 0.19 5.20
CA LEU A 177 23.48 0.07 5.68
C LEU A 177 24.32 -0.56 4.57
N VAL A 178 25.32 0.18 4.08
CA VAL A 178 26.22 -0.27 3.00
C VAL A 178 27.43 -0.99 3.58
N ARG A 179 28.02 -0.44 4.65
CA ARG A 179 29.20 -1.00 5.33
C ARG A 179 29.17 -0.69 6.82
N LYS A 180 29.54 -1.64 7.69
CA LYS A 180 29.65 -1.37 9.13
C LYS A 180 30.93 -0.58 9.42
N SER A 181 30.92 0.22 10.47
CA SER A 181 32.14 0.83 11.01
C SER A 181 33.00 -0.27 11.64
N GLY A 182 34.24 -0.42 11.17
CA GLY A 182 35.19 -1.41 11.70
C GLY A 182 35.41 -2.64 10.81
N ASP A 183 34.63 -2.82 9.74
CA ASP A 183 34.94 -3.81 8.70
C ASP A 183 36.09 -3.24 7.83
N GLN A 184 37.33 -3.61 8.16
CA GLN A 184 38.51 -3.54 7.28
C GLN A 184 38.66 -4.88 6.55
#